data_AF-A0AAD8F3E3-F1
#
_entry.id   AF-A0AAD8F3E3-F1
#
_cell.length_a   1.000
_cell.length_b   1.000
_cell.length_c   1.000
_cell.angle_alpha   90.00
_cell.angle_beta   90.00
_cell.angle_gamma   90.00
#
_symmetry.space_group_name_H-M   'P 1'
#
loop_
_entity.id
_entity.type
_entity.pdbx_description
1 polymer ?
#
loop_
_entity_poly.entity_id
_entity_poly.type
_entity_poly.pdbx_seq_one_letter_code
_entity_poly.pdbx_strand_id
1 'polypeptide(L)'
;MWTTALCVVLASLTTHLTLAQVCGDVPIVWRNNNQTCPPRAICADVFNTIRDWYNGTTCPEKRTLHNCFCGSGMCPVNDESHQMYASQFHRIYTCEPVCRLPWCANVRSTGDRTVAVVTEQSSPTFSRNTYQRVDCRCPRHHRPSIGNGILHHAVKSSGNVYNPLKQNYQTQHVCRNSIADNAMNDPCPAYRDTVQDV
;
A
#
# COMPACT_ATOMS: atom_id res chain seq x y z
N MET A 1 17.31 31.47 -45.71
CA MET A 1 17.13 30.06 -45.28
C MET A 1 17.08 29.96 -43.74
N TRP A 2 16.14 30.67 -43.08
CA TRP A 2 16.05 30.73 -41.60
C TRP A 2 14.63 30.52 -41.06
N THR A 3 13.68 30.15 -41.93
CA THR A 3 12.26 30.00 -41.56
C THR A 3 11.84 28.54 -41.35
N THR A 4 12.56 27.57 -41.92
CA THR A 4 12.24 26.15 -41.78
C THR A 4 12.77 25.54 -40.48
N ALA A 5 13.87 26.06 -39.94
CA ALA A 5 14.45 25.59 -38.68
C ALA A 5 13.58 25.93 -37.45
N LEU A 6 12.87 27.05 -37.48
CA LEU A 6 12.00 27.47 -36.36
C LEU A 6 10.76 26.56 -36.22
N CYS A 7 10.16 26.14 -37.35
CA CYS A 7 8.98 25.28 -37.34
C CYS A 7 9.28 23.87 -36.81
N VAL A 8 10.48 23.33 -37.05
CA VAL A 8 10.86 21.99 -36.57
C VAL A 8 11.10 22.00 -35.07
N VAL A 9 11.66 23.09 -34.51
CA VAL A 9 11.85 23.23 -33.06
C VAL A 9 10.52 23.47 -32.33
N LEU A 10 9.58 24.19 -32.92
CA LEU A 10 8.24 24.37 -32.36
C LEU A 10 7.38 23.09 -32.43
N ALA A 11 7.55 22.26 -33.46
CA ALA A 11 6.87 20.97 -33.56
C ALA A 11 7.48 19.87 -32.68
N SER A 12 8.77 19.98 -32.31
CA SER A 12 9.39 19.07 -31.35
C SER A 12 9.20 19.49 -29.89
N LEU A 13 8.83 20.75 -29.62
CA LEU A 13 8.48 21.20 -28.27
C LEU A 13 7.04 20.83 -27.86
N THR A 14 6.13 20.64 -28.82
CA THR A 14 4.72 20.30 -28.53
C THR A 14 4.50 18.81 -28.26
N THR A 15 5.48 17.94 -28.50
CA THR A 15 5.37 16.49 -28.29
C THR A 15 5.91 16.00 -26.94
N HIS A 16 6.44 16.89 -26.09
CA HIS A 16 7.02 16.51 -24.79
C HIS A 16 6.15 16.80 -23.55
N LEU A 17 4.88 17.16 -23.75
CA LEU A 17 3.92 17.35 -22.66
C LEU A 17 2.76 16.35 -22.74
N THR A 18 3.07 15.07 -22.91
CA THR A 18 2.19 14.01 -22.41
C THR A 18 2.51 13.74 -20.93
N LEU A 19 2.46 14.80 -20.11
CA LEU A 19 2.18 14.59 -18.70
C LEU A 19 0.84 13.85 -18.69
N ALA A 20 0.83 12.60 -18.25
CA ALA A 20 -0.41 11.85 -18.06
C ALA A 20 -1.35 12.75 -17.25
N GLN A 21 -2.37 13.27 -17.93
CA GLN A 21 -3.25 14.30 -17.39
C GLN A 21 -4.11 13.60 -16.34
N VAL A 22 -3.66 13.60 -15.09
CA VAL A 22 -4.42 13.05 -13.96
C VAL A 22 -5.68 13.90 -13.81
N CYS A 23 -6.82 13.26 -13.55
CA CYS A 23 -8.13 13.93 -13.58
C CYS A 23 -8.31 14.94 -12.45
N GLY A 24 -7.79 16.16 -12.59
CA GLY A 24 -7.94 17.22 -11.60
C GLY A 24 -7.57 16.80 -10.16
N ASP A 25 -7.96 17.64 -9.20
CA ASP A 25 -7.78 17.31 -7.78
C ASP A 25 -8.91 16.37 -7.31
N VAL A 26 -8.54 15.12 -7.04
CA VAL A 26 -9.44 14.17 -6.36
C VAL A 26 -9.46 14.52 -4.87
N PRO A 27 -10.64 14.71 -4.26
CA PRO A 27 -10.71 15.05 -2.85
C PRO A 27 -10.13 13.94 -1.97
N ILE A 28 -9.42 14.34 -0.93
CA ILE A 28 -8.90 13.45 0.10
C ILE A 28 -10.09 12.91 0.91
N VAL A 29 -10.18 11.59 1.04
CA VAL A 29 -11.22 10.94 1.84
C VAL A 29 -10.62 10.42 3.15
N TRP A 30 -11.35 10.57 4.25
CA TRP A 30 -10.96 10.07 5.56
C TRP A 30 -11.97 9.04 6.08
N ARG A 31 -11.46 7.91 6.60
CA ARG A 31 -12.28 6.90 7.28
C ARG A 31 -12.41 7.20 8.77
N ASN A 32 -11.29 7.46 9.46
CA ASN A 32 -11.28 7.78 10.90
C ASN A 32 -10.42 9.03 11.16
N ASN A 33 -10.97 10.21 10.86
CA ASN A 33 -10.27 11.51 10.92
C ASN A 33 -9.97 12.04 12.34
N ASN A 34 -10.28 11.29 13.39
CA ASN A 34 -10.02 11.68 14.78
C ASN A 34 -9.27 10.60 15.57
N GLN A 35 -8.80 9.55 14.89
CA GLN A 35 -8.13 8.43 15.53
C GLN A 35 -6.65 8.39 15.15
N THR A 36 -5.81 8.12 16.13
CA THR A 36 -4.40 7.80 15.90
C THR A 36 -4.28 6.33 15.51
N CYS A 37 -3.51 6.06 14.46
CA CYS A 37 -3.24 4.73 13.96
C CYS A 37 -2.59 3.86 15.06
N PRO A 38 -3.13 2.67 15.33
CA PRO A 38 -2.44 1.68 16.14
C PRO A 38 -1.10 1.27 15.50
N PRO A 39 -0.18 0.67 16.26
CA PRO A 39 1.09 0.18 15.72
C PRO A 39 0.90 -0.71 14.49
N ARG A 40 1.74 -0.50 13.47
CA ARG A 40 1.73 -1.22 12.18
C ARG A 40 0.42 -1.13 11.38
N ALA A 41 -0.49 -0.24 11.74
CA ALA A 41 -1.72 -0.04 10.98
C ALA A 41 -1.43 0.56 9.60
N ILE A 42 -2.25 0.18 8.63
CA ILE A 42 -2.29 0.82 7.32
C ILE A 42 -2.95 2.17 7.50
N CYS A 43 -2.18 3.25 7.40
CA CYS A 43 -2.65 4.61 7.64
C CYS A 43 -3.32 5.23 6.42
N ALA A 44 -3.03 4.74 5.21
CA ALA A 44 -3.76 5.15 4.01
C ALA A 44 -3.72 4.07 2.91
N ASP A 45 -4.76 4.11 2.08
CA ASP A 45 -4.88 3.37 0.84
C ASP A 45 -4.83 4.35 -0.33
N VAL A 46 -4.00 4.07 -1.32
CA VAL A 46 -3.88 4.85 -2.55
C VAL A 46 -4.22 3.96 -3.74
N PHE A 47 -5.28 4.32 -4.46
CA PHE A 47 -5.75 3.61 -5.64
C PHE A 47 -5.40 4.40 -6.89
N ASN A 48 -4.74 3.74 -7.84
CA ASN A 48 -4.57 4.24 -9.20
C ASN A 48 -5.66 3.62 -10.06
N THR A 49 -6.67 4.41 -10.41
CA THR A 49 -7.80 3.98 -11.23
C THR A 49 -7.82 4.73 -12.55
N ILE A 50 -8.65 4.28 -13.49
CA ILE A 50 -8.99 5.02 -14.69
C ILE A 50 -10.43 5.49 -14.51
N ARG A 51 -10.65 6.80 -14.64
CA ARG A 51 -11.98 7.39 -14.65
C ARG A 51 -12.48 7.49 -16.09
N ASP A 52 -13.63 6.91 -16.33
CA ASP A 52 -14.35 7.08 -17.59
C ASP A 52 -15.27 8.30 -17.48
N TRP A 53 -15.12 9.23 -18.42
CA TRP A 53 -15.98 10.40 -18.53
C TRP A 53 -17.19 10.08 -19.43
N TYR A 54 -18.31 10.77 -19.20
CA TYR A 54 -19.53 10.58 -19.98
C TYR A 54 -19.35 10.83 -21.49
N ASN A 55 -18.32 11.56 -21.90
CA ASN A 55 -17.96 11.80 -23.29
C ASN A 55 -17.10 10.68 -23.92
N GLY A 56 -16.92 9.55 -23.23
CA GLY A 56 -16.15 8.40 -23.70
C GLY A 56 -14.63 8.55 -23.59
N THR A 57 -14.13 9.65 -23.01
CA THR A 57 -12.69 9.80 -22.71
C THR A 57 -12.34 9.14 -21.39
N THR A 58 -11.13 8.58 -21.31
CA THR A 58 -10.61 7.99 -20.08
C THR A 58 -9.48 8.85 -19.54
N CYS A 59 -9.32 8.85 -18.23
CA CYS A 59 -8.33 9.68 -17.58
C CYS A 59 -7.78 8.97 -16.32
N PRO A 60 -6.46 8.90 -16.12
CA PRO A 60 -5.88 8.32 -14.91
C PRO A 60 -6.27 9.12 -13.67
N GLU A 61 -6.63 8.44 -12.59
CA GLU A 61 -7.05 9.04 -11.33
C GLU A 61 -6.28 8.41 -10.16
N LYS A 62 -5.75 9.25 -9.26
CA LYS A 62 -5.15 8.80 -7.99
C LYS A 62 -6.10 9.15 -6.85
N ARG A 63 -6.72 8.15 -6.22
CA ARG A 63 -7.58 8.33 -5.04
C ARG A 63 -6.82 7.97 -3.78
N THR A 64 -6.84 8.84 -2.79
CA THR A 64 -6.23 8.60 -1.47
C THR A 64 -7.31 8.53 -0.40
N LEU A 65 -7.34 7.40 0.32
CA LEU A 65 -8.18 7.18 1.49
C LEU A 65 -7.28 7.10 2.73
N HIS A 66 -7.34 8.10 3.60
CA HIS A 66 -6.67 8.04 4.89
C HIS A 66 -7.52 7.29 5.91
N ASN A 67 -6.93 6.29 6.54
CA ASN A 67 -7.62 5.46 7.53
C ASN A 67 -7.52 6.03 8.94
N CYS A 68 -6.41 6.71 9.27
CA CYS A 68 -6.13 7.27 10.60
C CYS A 68 -4.90 8.21 10.53
N PHE A 69 -4.65 8.94 11.62
CA PHE A 69 -3.47 9.80 11.77
C PHE A 69 -2.27 9.01 12.30
N CYS A 70 -1.08 9.30 11.78
CA CYS A 70 0.16 8.87 12.43
C CYS A 70 0.43 9.74 13.66
N GLY A 71 1.19 9.25 14.64
CA GLY A 71 1.53 10.04 15.84
C GLY A 71 2.25 11.36 15.51
N SER A 72 2.93 11.43 14.36
CA SER A 72 3.60 12.62 13.83
C SER A 72 2.72 13.48 12.90
N GLY A 73 1.45 13.11 12.67
CA GLY A 73 0.53 13.85 11.81
C GLY A 73 -0.10 13.01 10.70
N MET A 74 -0.21 13.58 9.50
CA MET A 74 -0.83 12.90 8.35
C MET A 74 0.01 11.69 7.90
N CYS A 75 -0.66 10.64 7.39
CA CYS A 75 0.01 9.48 6.80
C CYS A 75 0.96 9.90 5.67
N PRO A 76 2.21 9.40 5.62
CA PRO A 76 3.24 9.84 4.68
C PRO A 76 3.05 9.25 3.27
N VAL A 77 1.95 9.60 2.61
CA VAL A 77 1.53 9.06 1.28
C VAL A 77 2.41 9.49 0.10
N ASN A 78 3.40 10.35 0.36
CA ASN A 78 4.38 10.81 -0.63
C ASN A 78 5.79 10.24 -0.37
N ASP A 79 5.94 9.40 0.65
CA ASP A 79 7.21 8.74 0.99
C ASP A 79 7.15 7.26 0.63
N GLU A 80 7.92 6.85 -0.37
CA GLU A 80 7.94 5.46 -0.85
C GLU A 80 8.52 4.48 0.19
N SER A 81 9.31 4.96 1.15
CA SER A 81 9.82 4.10 2.24
C SER A 81 8.71 3.63 3.20
N HIS A 82 7.53 4.26 3.12
CA HIS A 82 6.33 3.90 3.87
C HIS A 82 5.29 3.14 3.02
N GLN A 83 5.59 2.89 1.74
CA GLN A 83 4.67 2.31 0.77
C GLN A 83 4.85 0.80 0.60
N MET A 84 3.74 0.06 0.49
CA MET A 84 3.71 -1.31 -0.01
C MET A 84 2.63 -1.46 -1.09
N TYR A 85 2.79 -2.42 -1.99
CA TYR A 85 1.77 -2.80 -2.96
C TYR A 85 0.77 -3.78 -2.34
N ALA A 86 -0.50 -3.43 -2.25
CA ALA A 86 -1.56 -4.41 -1.98
C ALA A 86 -1.99 -5.14 -3.25
N SER A 87 -1.89 -4.48 -4.41
CA SER A 87 -2.02 -5.04 -5.76
C SER A 87 -1.31 -4.14 -6.78
N GLN A 88 -1.40 -4.44 -8.08
CA GLN A 88 -0.83 -3.61 -9.14
C GLN A 88 -1.42 -2.18 -9.21
N PHE A 89 -2.64 -1.96 -8.72
CA PHE A 89 -3.33 -0.66 -8.76
C PHE A 89 -3.64 -0.08 -7.37
N HIS A 90 -3.29 -0.81 -6.31
CA HIS A 90 -3.58 -0.43 -4.94
C HIS A 90 -2.31 -0.47 -4.11
N ARG A 91 -1.94 0.70 -3.58
CA ARG A 91 -0.84 0.88 -2.65
C ARG A 91 -1.39 1.13 -1.26
N ILE A 92 -0.70 0.60 -0.27
CA ILE A 92 -0.98 0.82 1.14
C ILE A 92 0.20 1.54 1.77
N TYR A 93 -0.06 2.41 2.72
CA TYR A 93 0.96 3.17 3.44
C TYR A 93 0.87 2.89 4.93
N THR A 94 2.02 2.81 5.59
CA THR A 94 2.13 2.63 7.04
C THR A 94 2.77 3.86 7.70
N CYS A 95 2.46 4.08 8.98
CA CYS A 95 3.09 5.18 9.72
C CYS A 95 4.59 4.98 9.97
N GLU A 96 5.04 3.74 9.97
CA GLU A 96 6.45 3.36 10.12
C GLU A 96 7.01 2.96 8.76
N PRO A 97 8.33 3.15 8.52
CA PRO A 97 8.97 2.67 7.30
C PRO A 97 8.80 1.15 7.15
N VAL A 98 8.49 0.71 5.93
CA VAL A 98 8.09 -0.68 5.67
C VAL A 98 9.23 -1.65 5.96
N CYS A 99 10.48 -1.23 5.78
CA CYS A 99 11.65 -2.05 6.10
C CYS A 99 11.83 -2.37 7.59
N ARG A 100 11.08 -1.73 8.49
CA ARG A 100 11.00 -2.15 9.91
C ARG A 100 10.09 -3.37 10.12
N LEU A 101 9.23 -3.68 9.15
CA LEU A 101 8.40 -4.87 9.19
C LEU A 101 9.22 -6.08 8.75
N PRO A 102 9.11 -7.23 9.45
CA PRO A 102 9.86 -8.42 9.08
C PRO A 102 9.39 -8.99 7.74
N TRP A 103 10.26 -9.71 7.06
CA TRP A 103 9.89 -10.53 5.90
C TRP A 103 9.14 -11.78 6.33
N CYS A 104 7.98 -12.07 5.74
CA CYS A 104 7.14 -13.19 6.20
C CYS A 104 7.84 -14.56 6.14
N ALA A 105 8.77 -14.76 5.19
CA ALA A 105 9.52 -16.01 5.11
C ALA A 105 10.57 -16.16 6.24
N ASN A 106 10.96 -15.06 6.88
CA ASN A 106 11.96 -15.05 7.96
C ASN A 106 11.31 -15.15 9.35
N VAL A 107 9.99 -15.01 9.44
CA VAL A 107 9.26 -15.15 10.71
C VAL A 107 9.05 -16.63 10.99
N ARG A 108 9.62 -17.12 12.10
CA ARG A 108 9.35 -18.47 12.59
C ARG A 108 7.89 -18.56 13.05
N SER A 109 7.08 -19.30 12.32
CA SER A 109 5.70 -19.60 12.72
C SER A 109 5.70 -20.79 13.68
N THR A 110 5.04 -20.68 14.83
CA THR A 110 4.75 -21.78 15.77
C THR A 110 3.60 -22.69 15.28
N GLY A 111 3.29 -22.66 13.98
CA GLY A 111 2.20 -23.39 13.31
C GLY A 111 2.25 -23.21 11.78
N ASP A 112 1.23 -23.70 11.06
CA ASP A 112 1.30 -23.98 9.62
C ASP A 112 1.43 -22.77 8.66
N ARG A 113 1.17 -21.51 9.07
CA ARG A 113 1.32 -20.32 8.18
C ARG A 113 1.58 -19.03 8.94
N THR A 114 2.56 -18.25 8.47
CA THR A 114 2.80 -16.87 8.93
C THR A 114 1.70 -15.92 8.44
N VAL A 115 0.99 -15.27 9.36
CA VAL A 115 -0.03 -14.25 9.06
C VAL A 115 0.67 -12.93 8.69
N ALA A 116 0.34 -12.38 7.53
CA ALA A 116 0.96 -11.18 6.99
C ALA A 116 0.17 -9.90 7.29
N VAL A 117 -1.16 -9.98 7.17
CA VAL A 117 -2.05 -8.85 7.42
C VAL A 117 -3.20 -9.34 8.30
N VAL A 118 -3.57 -8.53 9.28
CA VAL A 118 -4.73 -8.77 10.13
C VAL A 118 -5.70 -7.62 9.98
N THR A 119 -6.95 -7.95 9.66
CA THR A 119 -8.07 -7.01 9.80
C THR A 119 -8.67 -7.18 11.18
N GLU A 120 -8.51 -6.18 12.03
CA GLU A 120 -9.06 -6.13 13.38
C GLU A 120 -10.47 -5.53 13.29
N GLN A 121 -11.50 -6.35 13.47
CA GLN A 121 -12.90 -5.92 13.33
C GLN A 121 -13.40 -5.33 14.64
N SER A 122 -14.10 -4.19 14.58
CA SER A 122 -14.72 -3.54 15.75
C SER A 122 -13.78 -3.45 16.96
N SER A 123 -12.54 -3.00 16.73
CA SER A 123 -11.49 -3.09 17.74
C SER A 123 -11.79 -2.16 18.93
N PRO A 124 -11.87 -2.66 20.17
CA PRO A 124 -12.06 -1.82 21.35
C PRO A 124 -10.95 -0.78 21.53
N THR A 125 -9.72 -1.11 21.14
CA THR A 125 -8.56 -0.21 21.23
C THR A 125 -8.51 0.84 20.11
N PHE A 126 -9.47 0.81 19.19
CA PHE A 126 -9.56 1.74 18.08
C PHE A 126 -11.01 2.28 17.96
N SER A 127 -11.60 2.63 19.10
CA SER A 127 -12.95 3.23 19.18
C SER A 127 -14.05 2.40 18.49
N ARG A 128 -13.95 1.07 18.55
CA ARG A 128 -14.83 0.11 17.86
C ARG A 128 -14.84 0.24 16.33
N ASN A 129 -13.82 0.89 15.76
CA ASN A 129 -13.62 0.92 14.31
C ASN A 129 -12.80 -0.29 13.85
N THR A 130 -12.92 -0.58 12.56
CA THR A 130 -12.12 -1.62 11.89
C THR A 130 -10.86 -1.00 11.30
N TYR A 131 -9.73 -1.68 11.47
CA TYR A 131 -8.47 -1.29 10.84
C TYR A 131 -7.69 -2.53 10.39
N GLN A 132 -6.77 -2.32 9.45
CA GLN A 132 -5.84 -3.34 8.98
C GLN A 132 -4.45 -3.04 9.52
N ARG A 133 -3.73 -4.07 9.97
CA ARG A 133 -2.32 -3.99 10.34
C ARG A 133 -1.48 -4.99 9.58
N VAL A 134 -0.26 -4.60 9.26
CA VAL A 134 0.71 -5.45 8.54
C VAL A 134 1.69 -6.01 9.57
N ASP A 135 1.67 -7.32 9.76
CA ASP A 135 2.56 -8.00 10.71
C ASP A 135 3.88 -8.44 10.05
N CYS A 136 3.85 -8.73 8.74
CA CYS A 136 5.05 -8.99 7.96
C CYS A 136 4.84 -8.67 6.47
N ARG A 137 5.96 -8.48 5.75
CA ARG A 137 5.98 -8.17 4.31
C ARG A 137 6.00 -9.43 3.47
N CYS A 138 5.11 -9.46 2.48
CA CYS A 138 5.09 -10.50 1.45
C CYS A 138 5.95 -10.09 0.24
N PRO A 139 6.45 -11.06 -0.56
CA PRO A 139 7.10 -10.80 -1.85
C PRO A 139 6.33 -9.79 -2.72
N ARG A 140 5.02 -10.01 -2.85
CA ARG A 140 4.13 -9.17 -3.67
C ARG A 140 3.86 -7.78 -3.12
N HIS A 141 4.21 -7.49 -1.87
CA HIS A 141 4.21 -6.13 -1.35
C HIS A 141 5.29 -5.25 -1.98
N HIS A 142 6.36 -5.86 -2.51
CA HIS A 142 7.43 -5.12 -3.20
C HIS A 142 7.32 -5.24 -4.71
N ARG A 143 6.94 -6.42 -5.18
CA ARG A 143 6.78 -6.69 -6.61
C ARG A 143 5.38 -7.21 -6.88
N PRO A 144 4.39 -6.34 -7.16
CA PRO A 144 3.04 -6.80 -7.45
C PRO A 144 3.04 -7.69 -8.69
N SER A 145 2.16 -8.70 -8.69
CA SER A 145 1.96 -9.53 -9.87
C SER A 145 1.21 -8.71 -10.92
N ILE A 146 1.82 -8.56 -12.10
CA ILE A 146 1.23 -7.87 -13.24
C ILE A 146 0.40 -8.88 -14.03
N GLY A 147 -0.86 -8.55 -14.32
CA GLY A 147 -1.75 -9.41 -15.09
C GLY A 147 -2.72 -8.60 -15.94
N ASN A 148 -3.11 -9.15 -17.10
CA ASN A 148 -4.05 -8.54 -18.03
C ASN A 148 -5.47 -8.48 -17.40
N GLY A 149 -5.74 -7.42 -16.64
CA GLY A 149 -7.05 -7.12 -16.06
C GLY A 149 -7.42 -7.91 -14.78
N ILE A 150 -6.67 -8.94 -14.41
CA ILE A 150 -6.92 -9.71 -13.18
C ILE A 150 -6.24 -9.03 -11.99
N LEU A 151 -7.02 -8.69 -10.97
CA LEU A 151 -6.50 -8.10 -9.73
C LEU A 151 -5.78 -9.16 -8.89
N HIS A 152 -4.45 -9.10 -8.87
CA HIS A 152 -3.63 -9.98 -8.04
C HIS A 152 -3.24 -9.29 -6.74
N HIS A 153 -3.95 -9.63 -5.66
CA HIS A 153 -3.59 -9.16 -4.32
C HIS A 153 -2.31 -9.82 -3.80
N ALA A 154 -1.56 -9.08 -2.99
CA ALA A 154 -0.36 -9.59 -2.35
C ALA A 154 -0.63 -10.61 -1.24
N VAL A 155 -1.82 -10.54 -0.63
CA VAL A 155 -2.28 -11.47 0.41
C VAL A 155 -3.57 -12.18 -0.01
N LYS A 156 -3.92 -13.27 0.69
CA LYS A 156 -5.19 -13.98 0.57
C LYS A 156 -5.76 -14.26 1.96
N SER A 157 -7.09 -14.25 2.08
CA SER A 157 -7.75 -14.62 3.34
C SER A 157 -7.38 -16.06 3.73
N SER A 158 -7.05 -16.25 5.01
CA SER A 158 -6.76 -17.55 5.62
C SER A 158 -7.88 -18.01 6.56
N GLY A 159 -8.59 -17.07 7.18
CA GLY A 159 -9.69 -17.39 8.10
C GLY A 159 -10.07 -16.23 9.01
N ASN A 160 -11.09 -16.47 9.83
CA ASN A 160 -11.53 -15.56 10.88
C ASN A 160 -11.28 -16.22 12.24
N VAL A 161 -10.71 -15.47 13.18
CA VAL A 161 -10.36 -15.95 14.52
C VAL A 161 -10.86 -14.93 15.53
N TYR A 162 -11.48 -15.38 16.61
CA TYR A 162 -11.80 -14.51 17.73
C TYR A 162 -10.59 -14.38 18.65
N ASN A 163 -10.19 -13.15 18.97
CA ASN A 163 -9.12 -12.88 19.91
C ASN A 163 -9.72 -12.56 21.29
N PRO A 164 -9.65 -13.47 22.28
CA PRO A 164 -10.26 -13.25 23.59
C PRO A 164 -9.57 -12.14 24.39
N LEU A 165 -8.27 -11.89 24.17
CA LEU A 165 -7.52 -10.84 24.87
C LEU A 165 -7.92 -9.44 24.40
N LYS A 166 -8.16 -9.29 23.10
CA LYS A 166 -8.61 -8.03 22.49
C LYS A 166 -10.13 -7.91 22.40
N GLN A 167 -10.86 -8.97 22.77
CA GLN A 167 -12.32 -9.08 22.71
C GLN A 167 -12.90 -8.70 21.34
N ASN A 168 -12.26 -9.15 20.26
CA ASN A 168 -12.66 -8.79 18.90
C ASN A 168 -12.41 -9.91 17.89
N TYR A 169 -13.10 -9.85 16.76
CA TYR A 169 -12.86 -10.76 15.63
C TYR A 169 -11.74 -10.24 14.75
N GLN A 170 -10.94 -11.17 14.25
CA GLN A 170 -9.82 -10.90 13.37
C GLN A 170 -9.97 -11.69 12.07
N THR A 171 -9.87 -11.03 10.93
CA THR A 171 -9.65 -11.72 9.66
C THR A 171 -8.15 -11.77 9.39
N GLN A 172 -7.62 -12.99 9.25
CA GLN A 172 -6.21 -13.22 9.02
C GLN A 172 -5.94 -13.43 7.53
N HIS A 173 -4.91 -12.76 7.01
CA HIS A 173 -4.46 -12.89 5.64
C HIS A 173 -3.02 -13.36 5.59
N VAL A 174 -2.75 -14.36 4.76
CA VAL A 174 -1.41 -14.92 4.51
C VAL A 174 -0.90 -14.47 3.15
N CYS A 175 0.41 -14.53 2.92
CA CYS A 175 0.97 -14.18 1.62
C CYS A 175 0.39 -15.04 0.49
N ARG A 176 0.07 -14.40 -0.63
CA ARG A 176 -0.27 -15.08 -1.87
C ARG A 176 1.00 -15.21 -2.70
N ASN A 177 1.69 -16.33 -2.55
CA ASN A 177 2.95 -16.59 -3.26
C ASN A 177 2.76 -17.52 -4.46
N SER A 178 3.49 -17.23 -5.53
CA SER A 178 3.85 -18.15 -6.61
C SER A 178 5.23 -18.78 -6.37
N ILE A 179 5.66 -19.68 -7.26
CA ILE A 179 7.01 -20.27 -7.21
C ILE A 179 8.09 -19.18 -7.28
N ALA A 180 7.93 -18.19 -8.16
CA ALA A 180 8.86 -17.08 -8.29
C ALA A 180 8.88 -16.19 -7.03
N ASP A 181 7.72 -15.99 -6.38
CA ASP A 181 7.62 -15.20 -5.15
C ASP A 181 8.36 -15.85 -3.98
N ASN A 182 8.34 -17.19 -3.90
CA ASN A 182 9.04 -17.93 -2.84
C ASN A 182 10.57 -17.87 -2.97
N ALA A 183 11.09 -17.62 -4.17
CA ALA A 183 12.53 -17.45 -4.41
C ALA A 183 13.04 -16.02 -4.12
N MET A 184 12.13 -15.09 -3.77
CA MET A 184 12.49 -13.70 -3.53
C MET A 184 13.08 -13.52 -2.13
N ASN A 185 14.30 -12.98 -2.08
CA ASN A 185 14.93 -12.55 -0.84
C ASN A 185 14.30 -11.26 -0.32
N ASP A 186 14.43 -11.01 0.99
CA ASP A 186 14.03 -9.74 1.59
C ASP A 186 14.77 -8.59 0.91
N PRO A 187 14.08 -7.65 0.23
CA PRO A 187 14.71 -6.55 -0.47
C PRO A 187 15.16 -5.42 0.45
N CYS A 188 14.74 -5.43 1.72
CA CYS A 188 15.22 -4.46 2.69
C CYS A 188 16.62 -4.85 3.17
N PRO A 189 17.51 -3.86 3.41
CA PRO A 189 18.79 -4.14 4.04
C PRO A 189 18.53 -4.82 5.39
N ALA A 190 19.38 -5.78 5.76
CA ALA A 190 19.29 -6.41 7.08
C ALA A 190 19.30 -5.31 8.14
N TYR A 191 18.14 -5.07 8.76
CA TYR A 191 18.03 -4.09 9.82
C TYR A 191 18.86 -4.63 10.98
N ARG A 192 20.09 -4.14 11.13
CA ARG A 192 20.84 -4.34 12.36
C ARG A 192 20.14 -3.48 13.39
N ASP A 193 19.42 -4.12 14.30
CA ASP A 193 19.10 -3.53 15.58
C ASP A 193 20.43 -3.22 16.29
N THR A 194 21.08 -2.11 15.94
CA THR A 194 21.91 -1.41 16.90
C THR A 194 20.97 -0.77 17.88
N VAL A 195 20.43 -1.59 18.78
CA VAL A 195 20.12 -1.13 20.13
C VAL A 195 21.49 -0.76 20.72
N GLN A 196 21.89 0.49 20.50
CA GLN A 196 22.80 1.13 21.43
C GLN A 196 21.95 1.43 22.65
N ASP A 197 22.02 0.54 23.63
CA ASP A 197 21.70 0.89 25.00
C ASP A 197 22.57 2.11 25.36
N VAL A 198 21.91 3.25 25.56
CA VAL A 198 22.46 4.42 26.26
C VAL A 198 21.63 4.60 27.52
#